data_AF-A0A1I4ZF70-F1
#
_entry.id   AF-A0A1I4ZF70-F1
#
_cell.length_a   1.000
_cell.length_b   1.000
_cell.length_c   1.000
_cell.angle_alpha   90.00
_cell.angle_beta   90.00
_cell.angle_gamma   90.00
#
_symmetry.space_group_name_H-M   'P 1'
#
loop_
_entity.id
_entity.type
_entity.pdbx_description
1 polymer ?
#
loop_
_entity_poly.entity_id
_entity_poly.type
_entity_poly.pdbx_seq_one_letter_code
_entity_poly.pdbx_strand_id
1 'polypeptide(L)'
;MKYTLYILLCLLSFSACKEKSKEESKTRKTKSSAVKKSSKQYNSADFQLVFEYPVNYEVREDSLAGQTPVINVFRKNNPGVPPFGIHEDFENVYISFLPDGFGVDGPAGAQKSIEEFGNPLPLSFEVDEKKSRVYLLNSGEVWGFHLRFATPPESWSEFGGIFIRYKVRDFKARCKSSRDMEIPMEECDPLTGDKILYFGEVDGKSKKEIDEILKSLWFSRENYDRKNISDLIRLDKPVEGKTIDSPLQIKGEARGNWFFEATAPVELLDGNFQSLGASYIEVANADWMTEDFVDFQGSIDFKKPDTEKGYLLLKKNNASGKPELDQILRIPVKF
;
A
#
# COMPACT_ATOMS: atom_id res chain seq x y z
N MET A 1 -3.34 37.45 80.25
CA MET A 1 -2.71 36.81 81.43
C MET A 1 -1.63 35.86 80.92
N LYS A 2 -0.37 36.09 81.34
CA LYS A 2 0.87 35.30 81.09
C LYS A 2 1.43 35.42 79.65
N TYR A 3 2.37 36.33 79.35
CA TYR A 3 3.83 36.36 79.68
C TYR A 3 4.53 35.04 79.30
N THR A 4 5.69 34.91 78.66
CA THR A 4 6.70 35.75 77.98
C THR A 4 7.79 34.76 77.54
N LEU A 5 8.38 34.88 76.36
CA LEU A 5 9.84 34.67 76.23
C LEU A 5 10.39 35.39 75.01
N TYR A 6 11.14 36.45 75.29
CA TYR A 6 12.05 37.14 74.37
C TYR A 6 13.36 36.36 74.31
N ILE A 7 13.90 36.10 73.12
CA ILE A 7 15.35 36.14 72.90
C ILE A 7 15.60 36.88 71.59
N LEU A 8 16.22 38.04 71.74
CA LEU A 8 16.83 38.88 70.72
C LEU A 8 18.33 38.57 70.76
N LEU A 9 18.99 38.20 69.64
CA LEU A 9 20.43 38.42 69.50
C LEU A 9 20.90 38.43 68.02
N CYS A 10 21.33 39.62 67.61
CA CYS A 10 22.46 39.97 66.74
C CYS A 10 22.69 39.28 65.39
N LEU A 11 22.32 40.04 64.34
CA LEU A 11 23.16 40.46 63.21
C LEU A 11 24.60 39.92 63.16
N LEU A 12 24.94 39.27 62.05
CA LEU A 12 26.18 39.54 61.31
C LEU A 12 25.93 39.26 59.81
N SER A 13 25.76 40.36 59.08
CA SER A 13 25.82 40.47 57.64
C SER A 13 27.26 40.31 57.16
N PHE A 14 27.52 39.37 56.24
CA PHE A 14 28.55 39.55 55.23
C PHE A 14 27.99 39.22 53.86
N SER A 15 27.96 40.27 53.06
CA SER A 15 27.59 40.34 51.66
C SER A 15 28.56 39.54 50.78
N ALA A 16 28.01 38.83 49.79
CA ALA A 16 28.61 38.74 48.48
C ALA A 16 27.51 38.50 47.45
N CYS A 17 27.16 39.57 46.73
CA CYS A 17 26.27 39.53 45.57
C CYS A 17 26.80 38.53 44.54
N LYS A 18 25.92 37.64 44.07
CA LYS A 18 26.11 36.95 42.79
C LYS A 18 24.78 37.01 42.03
N GLU A 19 24.90 37.47 40.79
CA GLU A 19 23.84 37.93 39.89
C GLU A 19 22.70 36.91 39.71
N LYS A 20 21.45 37.40 39.75
CA LYS A 20 20.27 36.67 39.28
C LYS A 20 19.98 37.06 37.83
N SER A 21 20.32 36.19 36.89
CA SER A 21 19.77 36.21 35.53
C SER A 21 18.53 35.30 35.44
N LYS A 22 17.47 35.88 34.89
CA LYS A 22 16.13 35.36 34.53
C LYS A 22 15.99 33.84 34.39
N GLU A 23 14.98 33.32 35.07
CA GLU A 23 14.36 32.01 34.84
C GLU A 23 13.65 31.99 33.47
N GLU A 24 14.21 31.26 32.51
CA GLU A 24 13.47 30.80 31.34
C GLU A 24 12.80 29.46 31.66
N SER A 25 11.46 29.48 31.60
CA SER A 25 10.60 28.29 31.55
C SER A 25 11.01 27.40 30.37
N LYS A 26 11.82 26.37 30.64
CA LYS A 26 12.03 25.25 29.71
C LYS A 26 10.78 24.37 29.71
N THR A 27 9.85 24.70 28.82
CA THR A 27 8.79 23.80 28.39
C THR A 27 9.44 22.53 27.87
N ARG A 28 9.31 21.45 28.64
CA ARG A 28 9.78 20.10 28.30
C ARG A 28 9.00 19.66 27.07
N LYS A 29 9.52 19.92 25.87
CA LYS A 29 9.04 19.32 24.62
C LYS A 29 9.20 17.82 24.78
N THR A 30 8.12 17.14 25.15
CA THR A 30 8.00 15.70 25.03
C THR A 30 8.17 15.38 23.54
N LYS A 31 9.37 14.96 23.17
CA LYS A 31 9.60 14.30 21.89
C LYS A 31 8.68 13.08 21.90
N SER A 32 7.59 13.16 21.14
CA SER A 32 6.83 11.99 20.71
C SER A 32 7.81 11.11 19.93
N SER A 33 8.46 10.18 20.63
CA SER A 33 9.22 9.12 19.99
C SER A 33 8.20 8.26 19.25
N ALA A 34 8.12 8.43 17.94
CA ALA A 34 7.51 7.43 17.09
C ALA A 34 8.19 6.10 17.41
N VAL A 35 7.43 5.14 17.95
CA VAL A 35 7.90 3.78 18.17
C VAL A 35 8.28 3.25 16.79
N LYS A 36 9.58 3.12 16.51
CA LYS A 36 10.05 2.40 15.33
C LYS A 36 9.49 0.99 15.43
N LYS A 37 8.42 0.69 14.67
CA LYS A 37 7.96 -0.67 14.46
C LYS A 37 9.15 -1.43 13.88
N SER A 38 9.63 -2.45 14.60
CA SER A 38 10.70 -3.31 14.11
C SER A 38 10.18 -4.08 12.89
N SER A 39 10.83 -3.89 11.74
CA SER A 39 10.59 -4.63 10.50
C SER A 39 11.77 -5.55 10.18
N LYS A 40 11.53 -6.54 9.33
CA LYS A 40 12.51 -7.41 8.68
C LYS A 40 12.40 -7.19 7.17
N GLN A 41 13.45 -7.57 6.44
CA GLN A 41 13.44 -7.57 4.98
C GLN A 41 13.48 -9.01 4.48
N TYR A 42 12.71 -9.30 3.44
CA TYR A 42 12.81 -10.50 2.63
C TYR A 42 13.39 -10.12 1.26
N ASN A 43 14.30 -10.94 0.77
CA ASN A 43 14.91 -10.79 -0.55
C ASN A 43 15.19 -12.20 -1.09
N SER A 44 14.57 -12.54 -2.21
CA SER A 44 14.81 -13.79 -2.92
C SER A 44 15.30 -13.48 -4.33
N ALA A 45 16.50 -13.98 -4.66
CA ALA A 45 17.05 -13.91 -6.01
C ALA A 45 16.29 -14.83 -6.97
N ASP A 46 15.90 -16.02 -6.49
CA ASP A 46 15.21 -17.04 -7.30
C ASP A 46 13.82 -16.57 -7.73
N PHE A 47 13.07 -15.94 -6.82
CA PHE A 47 11.74 -15.40 -7.11
C PHE A 47 11.74 -13.91 -7.48
N GLN A 48 12.93 -13.29 -7.51
CA GLN A 48 13.13 -11.88 -7.80
C GLN A 48 12.22 -10.96 -6.98
N LEU A 49 12.07 -11.25 -5.70
CA LEU A 49 11.02 -10.68 -4.84
C LEU A 49 11.63 -10.02 -3.62
N VAL A 50 11.32 -8.74 -3.40
CA VAL A 50 11.83 -7.97 -2.26
C VAL A 50 10.70 -7.20 -1.58
N PHE A 51 10.62 -7.31 -0.26
CA PHE A 51 9.69 -6.53 0.56
C PHE A 51 10.15 -6.47 2.02
N GLU A 52 9.63 -5.50 2.75
CA GLU A 52 9.71 -5.45 4.21
C GLU A 52 8.45 -6.04 4.85
N TYR A 53 8.63 -6.65 6.02
CA TYR A 53 7.51 -7.21 6.78
C TYR A 53 7.69 -7.03 8.29
N PRO A 54 6.59 -6.88 9.06
CA PRO A 54 6.67 -6.72 10.51
C PRO A 54 7.23 -7.95 11.23
N VAL A 55 7.90 -7.78 12.37
CA VAL A 55 8.47 -8.91 13.16
C VAL A 55 7.45 -9.95 13.67
N ASN A 56 6.16 -9.59 13.73
CA ASN A 56 5.06 -10.50 14.06
C ASN A 56 4.57 -11.33 12.87
N TYR A 57 5.19 -11.16 11.69
CA TYR A 57 4.99 -11.98 10.51
C TYR A 57 6.17 -12.95 10.33
N GLU A 58 5.91 -13.96 9.52
CA GLU A 58 6.83 -14.96 9.04
C GLU A 58 6.70 -15.07 7.52
N VAL A 59 7.82 -15.38 6.86
CA VAL A 59 7.87 -15.69 5.44
C VAL A 59 8.33 -17.12 5.29
N ARG A 60 7.62 -17.90 4.49
CA ARG A 60 7.95 -19.29 4.20
C ARG A 60 7.83 -19.56 2.70
N GLU A 61 8.92 -20.06 2.13
CA GLU A 61 8.95 -20.63 0.79
C GLU A 61 8.61 -22.12 0.92
N ASP A 62 7.67 -22.61 0.12
CA ASP A 62 7.18 -23.98 0.16
C ASP A 62 6.65 -24.40 -1.21
N SER A 63 5.96 -25.53 -1.29
CA SER A 63 5.28 -25.99 -2.49
C SER A 63 3.82 -26.36 -2.20
N LEU A 64 2.93 -25.92 -3.08
CA LEU A 64 1.54 -26.34 -3.12
C LEU A 64 1.39 -27.71 -3.78
N ALA A 65 0.15 -28.20 -3.85
CA ALA A 65 -0.17 -29.40 -4.61
C ALA A 65 0.39 -29.32 -6.04
N GLY A 66 1.00 -30.40 -6.51
CA GLY A 66 1.68 -30.42 -7.81
C GLY A 66 3.12 -29.89 -7.80
N GLN A 67 3.71 -29.65 -6.62
CA GLN A 67 5.08 -29.11 -6.46
C GLN A 67 5.25 -27.68 -6.99
N THR A 68 4.15 -26.94 -7.06
CA THR A 68 4.15 -25.55 -7.52
C THR A 68 4.71 -24.65 -6.42
N PRO A 69 5.72 -23.81 -6.67
CA PRO A 69 6.33 -22.96 -5.67
C PRO A 69 5.32 -21.94 -5.12
N VAL A 70 5.41 -21.67 -3.82
CA VAL A 70 4.66 -20.61 -3.15
C VAL A 70 5.51 -19.92 -2.11
N ILE A 71 5.37 -18.60 -2.01
CA ILE A 71 5.97 -17.81 -0.93
C ILE A 71 4.81 -17.25 -0.12
N ASN A 72 4.64 -17.74 1.11
CA ASN A 72 3.62 -17.23 2.02
C ASN A 72 4.22 -16.22 2.99
N VAL A 73 3.53 -15.08 3.15
CA VAL A 73 3.81 -14.09 4.20
C VAL A 73 2.59 -14.04 5.11
N PHE A 74 2.72 -14.44 6.36
CA PHE A 74 1.59 -14.60 7.26
C PHE A 74 1.94 -14.24 8.70
N ARG A 75 0.95 -13.93 9.53
CA ARG A 75 1.19 -13.66 10.96
C ARG A 75 1.66 -14.93 11.68
N LYS A 76 2.56 -14.81 12.64
CA LYS A 76 3.02 -15.96 13.45
C LYS A 76 1.92 -16.67 14.25
N ASN A 77 0.83 -15.95 14.54
CA ASN A 77 -0.35 -16.49 15.22
C ASN A 77 -1.54 -16.69 14.26
N ASN A 78 -1.26 -16.88 12.97
CA ASN A 78 -2.29 -17.26 12.00
C ASN A 78 -2.91 -18.60 12.43
N PRO A 79 -4.25 -18.78 12.42
CA PRO A 79 -4.87 -20.01 12.87
C PRO A 79 -4.63 -21.18 11.92
N GLY A 80 -4.57 -20.93 10.61
CA GLY A 80 -4.26 -21.93 9.60
C GLY A 80 -2.78 -22.30 9.57
N VAL A 81 -2.49 -23.44 8.92
CA VAL A 81 -1.14 -23.98 8.76
C VAL A 81 -0.72 -23.82 7.30
N PRO A 82 0.47 -23.25 7.00
CA PRO A 82 0.97 -23.13 5.63
C PRO A 82 1.35 -24.50 5.03
N PRO A 83 1.44 -24.64 3.69
CA PRO A 83 1.35 -23.56 2.72
C PRO A 83 -0.09 -23.07 2.47
N PHE A 84 -0.26 -21.76 2.35
CA PHE A 84 -1.55 -21.14 2.11
C PHE A 84 -1.78 -20.95 0.60
N GLY A 85 -2.87 -21.54 0.10
CA GLY A 85 -3.40 -21.32 -1.23
C GLY A 85 -4.33 -20.12 -1.29
N ILE A 86 -5.42 -20.24 -2.04
CA ILE A 86 -6.41 -19.16 -2.24
C ILE A 86 -7.77 -19.44 -1.58
N HIS A 87 -8.00 -20.66 -1.11
CA HIS A 87 -9.29 -21.13 -0.55
C HIS A 87 -9.20 -21.42 0.96
N GLU A 88 -8.35 -20.68 1.66
CA GLU A 88 -8.12 -20.87 3.10
C GLU A 88 -9.26 -20.31 3.95
N ASP A 89 -9.29 -20.61 5.26
CA ASP A 89 -10.26 -20.02 6.17
C ASP A 89 -10.15 -18.48 6.25
N PHE A 90 -11.28 -17.80 6.49
CA PHE A 90 -11.39 -16.33 6.52
C PHE A 90 -10.78 -15.66 7.75
N GLU A 91 -10.48 -16.42 8.82
CA GLU A 91 -9.74 -15.91 9.97
C GLU A 91 -8.24 -15.71 9.67
N ASN A 92 -7.76 -16.28 8.56
CA ASN A 92 -6.36 -16.19 8.16
C ASN A 92 -5.98 -14.81 7.60
N VAL A 93 -4.73 -14.40 7.84
CA VAL A 93 -4.11 -13.20 7.26
C VAL A 93 -2.82 -13.58 6.57
N TYR A 94 -2.78 -13.44 5.25
CA TYR A 94 -1.58 -13.79 4.51
C TYR A 94 -1.51 -13.14 3.12
N ILE A 95 -0.31 -13.16 2.54
CA ILE A 95 -0.04 -12.97 1.11
C ILE A 95 0.53 -14.28 0.59
N SER A 96 0.04 -14.75 -0.55
CA SER A 96 0.65 -15.86 -1.29
C SER A 96 1.16 -15.33 -2.61
N PHE A 97 2.48 -15.33 -2.77
CA PHE A 97 3.12 -15.12 -4.07
C PHE A 97 3.17 -16.48 -4.77
N LEU A 98 2.64 -16.52 -6.00
CA LEU A 98 2.41 -17.74 -6.76
C LEU A 98 3.14 -17.60 -8.11
N PRO A 99 4.45 -17.88 -8.19
CA PRO A 99 5.25 -17.65 -9.40
C PRO A 99 4.72 -18.37 -10.64
N ASP A 100 4.16 -19.57 -10.45
CA ASP A 100 3.59 -20.39 -11.52
C ASP A 100 2.05 -20.35 -11.56
N GLY A 101 1.44 -19.52 -10.71
CA GLY A 101 -0.01 -19.52 -10.49
C GLY A 101 -0.49 -20.67 -9.60
N PHE A 102 -1.81 -20.79 -9.44
CA PHE A 102 -2.44 -21.84 -8.63
C PHE A 102 -3.21 -22.87 -9.48
N GLY A 103 -3.62 -22.51 -10.70
CA GLY A 103 -4.28 -23.44 -11.63
C GLY A 103 -5.71 -23.85 -11.25
N VAL A 104 -6.38 -23.12 -10.36
CA VAL A 104 -7.80 -23.35 -10.01
C VAL A 104 -8.60 -22.06 -10.09
N ASP A 105 -9.93 -22.20 -10.09
CA ASP A 105 -10.84 -21.08 -10.03
C ASP A 105 -10.64 -20.26 -8.75
N GLY A 106 -10.73 -18.94 -8.89
CA GLY A 106 -10.66 -18.02 -7.76
C GLY A 106 -11.79 -18.26 -6.75
N PRO A 107 -11.66 -17.72 -5.53
CA PRO A 107 -12.74 -17.77 -4.54
C PRO A 107 -14.09 -17.32 -5.09
N ALA A 108 -15.14 -18.05 -4.73
CA ALA A 108 -16.50 -17.71 -5.09
C ALA A 108 -16.98 -16.41 -4.43
N GLY A 109 -18.18 -15.96 -4.79
CA GLY A 109 -18.83 -14.80 -4.19
C GLY A 109 -18.69 -13.52 -5.01
N ALA A 110 -19.04 -12.39 -4.39
CA ALA A 110 -19.01 -11.09 -5.05
C ALA A 110 -17.56 -10.68 -5.35
N GLN A 111 -17.30 -10.32 -6.61
CA GLN A 111 -16.00 -9.84 -7.06
C GLN A 111 -16.17 -8.86 -8.22
N LYS A 112 -15.16 -8.03 -8.42
CA LYS A 112 -15.02 -7.11 -9.57
C LYS A 112 -13.60 -7.17 -10.12
N SER A 113 -13.40 -6.68 -11.34
CA SER A 113 -12.04 -6.37 -11.80
C SER A 113 -11.48 -5.16 -11.04
N ILE A 114 -10.15 -4.96 -11.09
CA ILE A 114 -9.55 -3.71 -10.60
C ILE A 114 -9.98 -2.53 -11.47
N GLU A 115 -10.14 -2.72 -12.78
CA GLU A 115 -10.64 -1.68 -13.70
C GLU A 115 -12.04 -1.17 -13.27
N GLU A 116 -12.92 -2.06 -12.82
CA GLU A 116 -14.27 -1.72 -12.37
C GLU A 116 -14.34 -1.17 -10.94
N PHE A 117 -13.42 -1.60 -10.05
CA PHE A 117 -13.44 -1.23 -8.64
C PHE A 117 -12.54 -0.02 -8.30
N GLY A 118 -11.46 0.17 -9.05
CA GLY A 118 -10.29 0.97 -8.67
C GLY A 118 -9.21 0.11 -8.00
N ASN A 119 -7.97 0.59 -7.98
CA ASN A 119 -6.86 -0.11 -7.30
C ASN A 119 -6.53 0.53 -5.94
N PRO A 120 -7.05 0.00 -4.82
CA PRO A 120 -6.79 0.54 -3.49
C PRO A 120 -5.43 0.16 -2.92
N LEU A 121 -4.64 -0.66 -3.60
CA LEU A 121 -3.39 -1.16 -3.06
C LEU A 121 -2.24 -0.15 -3.28
N PRO A 122 -1.32 -0.01 -2.31
CA PRO A 122 -0.19 0.90 -2.40
C PRO A 122 0.98 0.30 -3.20
N LEU A 123 0.72 -0.36 -4.33
CA LEU A 123 1.76 -1.02 -5.13
C LEU A 123 2.69 0.00 -5.80
N SER A 124 3.95 -0.39 -5.98
CA SER A 124 4.94 0.39 -6.75
C SER A 124 5.16 -0.12 -8.18
N PHE A 125 4.25 -0.97 -8.66
CA PHE A 125 4.26 -1.61 -9.97
C PHE A 125 2.83 -1.73 -10.51
N GLU A 126 2.69 -1.87 -11.82
CA GLU A 126 1.39 -2.04 -12.46
C GLU A 126 0.94 -3.50 -12.49
N VAL A 127 -0.38 -3.70 -12.51
CA VAL A 127 -1.03 -5.01 -12.61
C VAL A 127 -2.00 -4.98 -13.78
N ASP A 128 -2.35 -6.15 -14.32
CA ASP A 128 -3.42 -6.26 -15.31
C ASP A 128 -4.76 -6.01 -14.60
N GLU A 129 -5.29 -4.79 -14.74
CA GLU A 129 -6.51 -4.37 -14.03
C GLU A 129 -7.75 -5.16 -14.45
N LYS A 130 -7.75 -5.68 -15.68
CA LYS A 130 -8.85 -6.47 -16.26
C LYS A 130 -8.85 -7.91 -15.78
N LYS A 131 -7.67 -8.51 -15.60
CA LYS A 131 -7.52 -9.88 -15.11
C LYS A 131 -7.43 -9.98 -13.60
N SER A 132 -6.99 -8.91 -12.93
CA SER A 132 -6.95 -8.86 -11.47
C SER A 132 -8.36 -8.80 -10.89
N ARG A 133 -8.53 -9.36 -9.69
CA ARG A 133 -9.82 -9.46 -9.00
C ARG A 133 -9.76 -8.82 -7.63
N VAL A 134 -10.81 -8.09 -7.30
CA VAL A 134 -11.12 -7.57 -5.97
C VAL A 134 -12.29 -8.37 -5.42
N TYR A 135 -12.09 -9.07 -4.30
CA TYR A 135 -13.13 -9.88 -3.68
C TYR A 135 -13.83 -9.13 -2.55
N LEU A 136 -15.16 -9.18 -2.55
CA LEU A 136 -16.02 -8.33 -1.75
C LEU A 136 -16.87 -9.16 -0.79
N LEU A 137 -17.07 -8.62 0.42
CA LEU A 137 -18.17 -9.01 1.28
C LEU A 137 -19.46 -8.40 0.72
N ASN A 138 -20.61 -8.91 1.16
CA ASN A 138 -21.92 -8.40 0.79
C ASN A 138 -22.13 -6.94 1.23
N SER A 139 -21.37 -6.47 2.23
CA SER A 139 -21.31 -5.05 2.62
C SER A 139 -20.61 -4.15 1.59
N GLY A 140 -19.86 -4.73 0.65
CA GLY A 140 -18.96 -4.03 -0.26
C GLY A 140 -17.53 -3.87 0.26
N GLU A 141 -17.23 -4.29 1.50
CA GLU A 141 -15.85 -4.30 2.02
C GLU A 141 -14.98 -5.31 1.26
N VAL A 142 -13.73 -4.91 0.97
CA VAL A 142 -12.76 -5.76 0.29
C VAL A 142 -12.09 -6.70 1.30
N TRP A 143 -12.28 -8.01 1.16
CA TRP A 143 -11.63 -9.01 2.01
C TRP A 143 -10.35 -9.58 1.40
N GLY A 144 -10.17 -9.47 0.09
CA GLY A 144 -8.98 -10.00 -0.57
C GLY A 144 -8.83 -9.59 -2.02
N PHE A 145 -7.67 -9.93 -2.59
CA PHE A 145 -7.31 -9.63 -3.98
C PHE A 145 -6.64 -10.84 -4.62
N HIS A 146 -6.81 -10.98 -5.93
CA HIS A 146 -5.94 -11.80 -6.77
C HIS A 146 -5.37 -10.91 -7.86
N LEU A 147 -4.08 -10.58 -7.74
CA LEU A 147 -3.35 -9.73 -8.67
C LEU A 147 -2.74 -10.57 -9.78
N ARG A 148 -2.93 -10.09 -11.01
CA ARG A 148 -2.42 -10.69 -12.24
C ARG A 148 -1.51 -9.69 -12.93
N PHE A 149 -0.50 -10.18 -13.63
CA PHE A 149 0.40 -9.34 -14.42
C PHE A 149 -0.01 -9.35 -15.90
N ALA A 150 0.14 -8.22 -16.56
CA ALA A 150 0.07 -8.16 -18.03
C ALA A 150 1.34 -8.78 -18.62
N THR A 151 2.49 -8.47 -18.00
CA THR A 151 3.78 -9.13 -18.22
C THR A 151 4.36 -9.49 -16.85
N PRO A 152 4.47 -10.78 -16.50
CA PRO A 152 5.01 -11.21 -15.20
C PRO A 152 6.49 -10.83 -15.01
N PRO A 153 6.99 -10.88 -13.76
CA PRO A 153 8.43 -10.85 -13.48
C PRO A 153 9.18 -11.94 -14.27
N GLU A 154 10.47 -11.71 -14.59
CA GLU A 154 11.26 -12.61 -15.45
C GLU A 154 11.37 -14.06 -14.94
N SER A 155 11.37 -14.24 -13.63
CA SER A 155 11.43 -15.55 -12.97
C SER A 155 10.07 -16.24 -12.83
N TRP A 156 8.97 -15.61 -13.25
CA TRP A 156 7.60 -16.09 -13.04
C TRP A 156 6.98 -16.52 -14.37
N SER A 157 6.05 -17.48 -14.33
CA SER A 157 5.32 -17.91 -15.52
C SER A 157 4.25 -16.88 -15.92
N GLU A 158 3.67 -17.03 -17.12
CA GLU A 158 2.48 -16.25 -17.54
C GLU A 158 1.28 -16.41 -16.60
N PHE A 159 1.28 -17.51 -15.83
CA PHE A 159 0.27 -17.79 -14.83
C PHE A 159 0.60 -17.22 -13.45
N GLY A 160 1.73 -16.53 -13.30
CA GLY A 160 2.15 -15.91 -12.05
C GLY A 160 1.14 -14.89 -11.48
N GLY A 161 1.04 -14.83 -10.16
CA GLY A 161 0.13 -13.90 -9.49
C GLY A 161 0.36 -13.77 -7.99
N ILE A 162 -0.35 -12.82 -7.38
CA ILE A 162 -0.30 -12.57 -5.93
C ILE A 162 -1.72 -12.67 -5.38
N PHE A 163 -1.92 -13.54 -4.40
CA PHE A 163 -3.16 -13.59 -3.64
C PHE A 163 -2.98 -12.89 -2.29
N ILE A 164 -3.94 -12.05 -1.91
CA ILE A 164 -3.91 -11.27 -0.68
C ILE A 164 -5.17 -11.58 0.12
N ARG A 165 -5.00 -11.96 1.38
CA ARG A 165 -6.08 -12.27 2.33
C ARG A 165 -6.01 -11.34 3.54
N TYR A 166 -7.05 -10.54 3.75
CA TYR A 166 -7.28 -9.89 5.03
C TYR A 166 -8.12 -10.79 5.93
N LYS A 167 -7.97 -10.64 7.25
CA LYS A 167 -8.83 -11.36 8.20
C LYS A 167 -10.22 -10.80 8.15
N VAL A 168 -11.21 -11.68 8.12
CA VAL A 168 -12.62 -11.34 8.30
C VAL A 168 -13.09 -11.90 9.64
N ARG A 169 -13.69 -11.05 10.46
CA ARG A 169 -14.32 -11.42 11.74
C ARG A 169 -15.78 -11.77 11.50
N ASP A 170 -16.30 -12.69 12.30
CA ASP A 170 -17.70 -13.12 12.28
C ASP A 170 -18.18 -13.58 10.89
N PHE A 171 -17.28 -14.28 10.17
CA PHE A 171 -17.51 -14.72 8.80
C PHE A 171 -18.73 -15.64 8.70
N LYS A 172 -19.58 -15.39 7.70
CA LYS A 172 -20.71 -16.26 7.33
C LYS A 172 -20.84 -16.33 5.83
N ALA A 173 -21.10 -17.53 5.31
CA ALA A 173 -21.52 -17.73 3.93
C ALA A 173 -23.03 -18.05 3.89
N ARG A 174 -23.71 -17.52 2.88
CA ARG A 174 -25.10 -17.89 2.54
C ARG A 174 -25.21 -18.09 1.04
N CYS A 175 -26.21 -18.87 0.62
CA CYS A 175 -26.49 -19.06 -0.78
C CYS A 175 -27.89 -18.53 -1.12
N LYS A 176 -27.99 -17.86 -2.27
CA LYS A 176 -29.27 -17.54 -2.89
C LYS A 176 -29.39 -18.28 -4.21
N SER A 177 -30.52 -18.92 -4.41
CA SER A 177 -30.86 -19.54 -5.69
C SER A 177 -30.88 -18.51 -6.82
N SER A 178 -30.87 -19.00 -8.07
CA SER A 178 -31.13 -18.18 -9.27
C SER A 178 -32.43 -17.35 -9.23
N ARG A 179 -33.39 -17.68 -8.34
CA ARG A 179 -34.64 -16.92 -8.10
C ARG A 179 -34.57 -15.98 -6.89
N ASP A 180 -33.38 -15.70 -6.38
CA ASP A 180 -33.09 -14.84 -5.22
C ASP A 180 -33.67 -15.36 -3.88
N MET A 181 -34.06 -16.64 -3.80
CA MET A 181 -34.48 -17.28 -2.54
C MET A 181 -33.26 -17.84 -1.81
N GLU A 182 -33.17 -17.61 -0.50
CA GLU A 182 -32.12 -18.21 0.35
C GLU A 182 -32.31 -19.74 0.40
N ILE A 183 -31.23 -20.48 0.14
CA ILE A 183 -31.18 -21.94 0.15
C ILE A 183 -30.05 -22.44 1.05
N PRO A 184 -30.12 -23.67 1.58
CA PRO A 184 -29.02 -24.28 2.32
C PRO A 184 -27.72 -24.26 1.52
N MET A 185 -26.58 -24.07 2.18
CA MET A 185 -25.27 -24.00 1.52
C MET A 185 -24.91 -25.31 0.82
N GLU A 186 -25.37 -26.44 1.36
CA GLU A 186 -25.16 -27.79 0.82
C GLU A 186 -25.90 -28.01 -0.51
N GLU A 187 -26.95 -27.22 -0.77
CA GLU A 187 -27.75 -27.25 -2.00
C GLU A 187 -27.30 -26.19 -3.01
N CYS A 188 -26.32 -25.36 -2.65
CA CYS A 188 -25.87 -24.25 -3.48
C CYS A 188 -25.12 -24.72 -4.72
N ASP A 189 -25.62 -24.38 -5.91
CA ASP A 189 -24.97 -24.71 -7.17
C ASP A 189 -24.68 -23.46 -8.02
N PRO A 190 -23.48 -22.87 -7.89
CA PRO A 190 -23.07 -21.72 -8.69
C PRO A 190 -23.10 -21.97 -10.21
N LEU A 191 -22.98 -23.23 -10.66
CA LEU A 191 -23.00 -23.56 -12.10
C LEU A 191 -24.40 -23.41 -12.71
N THR A 192 -25.45 -23.47 -11.88
CA THR A 192 -26.84 -23.28 -12.32
C THR A 192 -27.37 -21.86 -12.04
N GLY A 193 -26.50 -20.96 -11.59
CA GLY A 193 -26.80 -19.55 -11.39
C GLY A 193 -27.06 -19.15 -9.94
N ASP A 194 -26.83 -20.04 -8.97
CA ASP A 194 -26.90 -19.69 -7.56
C ASP A 194 -25.74 -18.77 -7.16
N LYS A 195 -25.97 -17.94 -6.14
CA LYS A 195 -25.05 -16.89 -5.70
C LYS A 195 -24.64 -17.13 -4.27
N ILE A 196 -23.34 -17.31 -4.08
CA ILE A 196 -22.72 -17.34 -2.75
C ILE A 196 -22.50 -15.90 -2.29
N LEU A 197 -22.93 -15.60 -1.07
CA LEU A 197 -22.80 -14.29 -0.43
C LEU A 197 -21.97 -14.43 0.85
N TYR A 198 -20.96 -13.59 1.00
CA TYR A 198 -20.08 -13.57 2.16
C TYR A 198 -20.38 -12.38 3.06
N PHE A 199 -20.47 -12.62 4.36
CA PHE A 199 -20.74 -11.62 5.38
C PHE A 199 -19.64 -11.66 6.45
N GLY A 200 -19.45 -10.54 7.13
CA GLY A 200 -18.46 -10.37 8.19
C GLY A 200 -17.92 -8.94 8.22
N GLU A 201 -16.84 -8.73 8.94
CA GLU A 201 -16.14 -7.44 9.03
C GLU A 201 -14.64 -7.62 8.79
N VAL A 202 -14.05 -6.82 7.90
CA VAL A 202 -12.61 -6.89 7.65
C VAL A 202 -11.86 -6.31 8.86
N ASP A 203 -10.87 -7.05 9.38
CA ASP A 203 -10.02 -6.58 10.48
C ASP A 203 -9.08 -5.48 9.98
N GLY A 204 -9.40 -4.23 10.32
CA GLY A 204 -8.64 -3.05 9.88
C GLY A 204 -7.16 -3.07 10.29
N LYS A 205 -6.81 -3.75 11.39
CA LYS A 205 -5.40 -3.94 11.80
C LYS A 205 -4.66 -4.85 10.82
N SER A 206 -5.26 -5.99 10.46
CA SER A 206 -4.70 -6.92 9.47
C SER A 206 -4.53 -6.24 8.11
N LYS A 207 -5.54 -5.50 7.66
CA LYS A 207 -5.49 -4.73 6.41
C LYS A 207 -4.32 -3.76 6.41
N LYS A 208 -4.19 -2.93 7.45
CA LYS A 208 -3.09 -1.97 7.55
C LYS A 208 -1.71 -2.66 7.53
N GLU A 209 -1.55 -3.79 8.21
CA GLU A 209 -0.26 -4.49 8.23
C GLU A 209 0.11 -5.12 6.89
N ILE A 210 -0.86 -5.71 6.19
CA ILE A 210 -0.67 -6.21 4.81
C ILE A 210 -0.37 -5.08 3.84
N ASP A 211 -1.10 -3.96 3.92
CA ASP A 211 -0.90 -2.82 3.03
C ASP A 211 0.49 -2.20 3.19
N GLU A 212 1.08 -2.19 4.40
CA GLU A 212 2.48 -1.78 4.61
C GLU A 212 3.50 -2.75 3.98
N ILE A 213 3.22 -4.06 3.99
CA ILE A 213 4.07 -5.04 3.28
C ILE A 213 4.02 -4.76 1.78
N LEU A 214 2.82 -4.64 1.22
CA LEU A 214 2.59 -4.37 -0.21
C LEU A 214 3.17 -3.02 -0.66
N LYS A 215 3.21 -2.03 0.23
CA LYS A 215 3.84 -0.73 -0.05
C LYS A 215 5.35 -0.82 -0.26
N SER A 216 5.99 -1.78 0.40
CA SER A 216 7.43 -2.03 0.29
C SER A 216 7.78 -3.07 -0.78
N LEU A 217 6.77 -3.67 -1.42
CA LEU A 217 6.94 -4.76 -2.37
C LEU A 217 7.42 -4.26 -3.73
N TRP A 218 8.49 -4.88 -4.22
CA TRP A 218 8.98 -4.69 -5.58
C TRP A 218 9.69 -5.95 -6.09
N PHE A 219 9.90 -5.99 -7.40
CA PHE A 219 10.58 -7.10 -8.06
C PHE A 219 12.01 -6.72 -8.42
N SER A 220 12.97 -7.54 -7.97
CA SER A 220 14.38 -7.35 -8.30
C SER A 220 14.72 -7.93 -9.67
N ARG A 221 15.91 -7.63 -10.17
CA ARG A 221 16.48 -8.27 -11.34
C ARG A 221 17.98 -8.32 -11.21
N GLU A 222 18.62 -9.19 -11.96
CA GLU A 222 20.08 -9.27 -11.95
C GLU A 222 20.70 -7.94 -12.41
N ASN A 223 21.81 -7.57 -11.76
CA ASN A 223 22.61 -6.40 -12.08
C ASN A 223 21.84 -5.07 -12.09
N TYR A 224 20.79 -4.94 -11.27
CA TYR A 224 20.04 -3.71 -11.09
C TYR A 224 19.89 -3.38 -9.61
N ASP A 225 20.31 -2.19 -9.23
CA ASP A 225 20.05 -1.63 -7.91
C ASP A 225 18.86 -0.65 -7.98
N ARG A 226 17.81 -0.93 -7.21
CA ARG A 226 16.61 -0.09 -7.18
C ARG A 226 16.91 1.17 -6.37
N LYS A 227 17.16 2.27 -7.08
CA LYS A 227 17.35 3.60 -6.47
C LYS A 227 16.09 4.03 -5.70
N ASN A 228 16.28 4.82 -4.65
CA ASN A 228 15.17 5.43 -3.93
C ASN A 228 14.39 6.37 -4.86
N ILE A 229 13.07 6.45 -4.66
CA ILE A 229 12.20 7.27 -5.50
C ILE A 229 12.59 8.75 -5.48
N SER A 230 13.02 9.28 -4.33
CA SER A 230 13.47 10.66 -4.16
C SER A 230 14.78 10.98 -4.89
N ASP A 231 15.54 9.94 -5.22
CA ASP A 231 16.75 10.02 -6.03
C ASP A 231 16.43 9.94 -7.52
N LEU A 232 15.16 9.80 -7.92
CA LEU A 232 14.76 9.65 -9.32
C LEU A 232 13.76 10.69 -9.77
N ILE A 233 12.83 11.08 -8.90
CA ILE A 233 11.79 12.05 -9.21
C ILE A 233 11.43 12.87 -7.98
N ARG A 234 11.17 14.16 -8.19
CA ARG A 234 10.72 15.11 -7.18
C ARG A 234 9.57 15.94 -7.74
N LEU A 235 8.63 16.28 -6.88
CA LEU A 235 7.44 17.04 -7.24
C LEU A 235 7.46 18.39 -6.53
N ASP A 236 7.36 19.46 -7.31
CA ASP A 236 7.25 20.84 -6.81
C ASP A 236 5.79 21.29 -6.72
N LYS A 237 4.96 20.87 -7.69
CA LYS A 237 3.52 21.16 -7.73
C LYS A 237 2.72 19.93 -8.15
N PRO A 238 1.59 19.63 -7.49
CA PRO A 238 1.07 20.28 -6.28
C PRO A 238 1.94 19.99 -5.04
N VAL A 239 1.90 20.90 -4.06
CA VAL A 239 2.52 20.66 -2.76
C VAL A 239 1.71 19.61 -2.01
N GLU A 240 2.39 18.59 -1.48
CA GLU A 240 1.77 17.47 -0.78
C GLU A 240 0.75 17.92 0.29
N GLY A 241 -0.44 17.32 0.26
CA GLY A 241 -1.51 17.58 1.23
C GLY A 241 -2.21 18.95 1.14
N LYS A 242 -1.88 19.78 0.14
CA LYS A 242 -2.64 21.00 -0.19
C LYS A 242 -3.88 20.69 -1.03
N THR A 243 -4.85 21.60 -0.97
CA THR A 243 -6.03 21.56 -1.84
C THR A 243 -5.61 21.85 -3.28
N ILE A 244 -6.14 21.07 -4.22
CA ILE A 244 -5.90 21.17 -5.65
C ILE A 244 -7.18 21.59 -6.36
N ASP A 245 -7.04 22.33 -7.46
CA ASP A 245 -8.14 22.77 -8.31
C ASP A 245 -7.89 22.30 -9.76
N SER A 246 -8.96 22.19 -10.56
CA SER A 246 -8.84 21.88 -11.99
C SER A 246 -8.66 23.16 -12.82
N PRO A 247 -7.75 23.18 -13.81
CA PRO A 247 -6.76 22.15 -14.13
C PRO A 247 -5.67 22.00 -13.06
N LEU A 248 -5.34 20.76 -12.68
CA LEU A 248 -4.23 20.48 -11.77
C LEU A 248 -2.91 20.64 -12.52
N GLN A 249 -2.13 21.64 -12.14
CA GLN A 249 -0.79 21.85 -12.66
C GLN A 249 0.23 20.95 -11.96
N ILE A 250 1.04 20.25 -12.74
CA ILE A 250 2.02 19.27 -12.29
C ILE A 250 3.40 19.75 -12.74
N LYS A 251 4.33 19.93 -11.79
CA LYS A 251 5.70 20.38 -12.07
C LYS A 251 6.68 19.73 -11.12
N GLY A 252 7.87 19.45 -11.61
CA GLY A 252 8.98 18.93 -10.83
C GLY A 252 10.14 18.55 -11.72
N GLU A 253 11.01 17.69 -11.20
CA GLU A 253 12.20 17.21 -11.90
C GLU A 253 12.31 15.69 -11.77
N ALA A 254 12.75 15.03 -12.85
CA ALA A 254 13.07 13.60 -12.81
C ALA A 254 14.32 13.33 -13.65
N ARG A 255 14.97 12.19 -13.41
CA ARG A 255 16.24 11.83 -14.08
C ARG A 255 16.32 10.37 -14.49
N GLY A 256 17.29 10.09 -15.35
CA GLY A 256 17.51 8.76 -15.90
C GLY A 256 16.32 8.31 -16.75
N ASN A 257 15.99 7.02 -16.65
CA ASN A 257 14.97 6.41 -17.51
C ASN A 257 13.54 6.59 -16.98
N TRP A 258 13.22 7.76 -16.39
CA TRP A 258 11.85 8.02 -15.93
C TRP A 258 10.89 8.24 -17.10
N PHE A 259 11.38 8.87 -18.17
CA PHE A 259 10.64 9.21 -19.38
C PHE A 259 10.90 8.22 -20.51
N PHE A 260 9.94 8.10 -21.43
CA PHE A 260 10.11 7.49 -22.73
C PHE A 260 9.50 8.45 -23.76
N GLU A 261 10.22 8.75 -24.83
CA GLU A 261 9.85 9.78 -25.81
C GLU A 261 9.49 11.13 -25.14
N ALA A 262 10.32 11.57 -24.18
CA ALA A 262 10.12 12.84 -23.44
C ALA A 262 8.83 12.91 -22.59
N THR A 263 8.10 11.80 -22.41
CA THR A 263 6.85 11.79 -21.65
C THR A 263 6.81 10.69 -20.59
N ALA A 264 6.04 10.93 -19.53
CA ALA A 264 5.72 9.91 -18.53
C ALA A 264 4.25 10.02 -18.08
N PRO A 265 3.56 8.89 -17.83
CA PRO A 265 2.17 8.90 -17.44
C PRO A 265 1.95 9.51 -16.05
N VAL A 266 0.83 10.20 -15.90
CA VAL A 266 0.37 10.70 -14.61
C VAL A 266 -1.14 10.48 -14.46
N GLU A 267 -1.56 10.13 -13.26
CA GLU A 267 -2.96 9.78 -12.98
C GLU A 267 -3.41 10.38 -11.64
N LEU A 268 -4.62 10.94 -11.63
CA LEU A 268 -5.26 11.48 -10.44
C LEU A 268 -6.37 10.54 -10.00
N LEU A 269 -6.26 10.02 -8.78
CA LEU A 269 -7.24 9.15 -8.15
C LEU A 269 -7.98 9.87 -7.02
N ASP A 270 -9.24 9.53 -6.84
CA ASP A 270 -10.04 9.97 -5.70
C ASP A 270 -9.75 9.13 -4.43
N GLY A 271 -10.44 9.43 -3.33
CA GLY A 271 -10.25 8.74 -2.05
C GLY A 271 -10.73 7.29 -2.03
N ASN A 272 -11.53 6.90 -3.02
CA ASN A 272 -11.98 5.54 -3.28
C ASN A 272 -11.15 4.84 -4.37
N PHE A 273 -10.05 5.47 -4.81
CA PHE A 273 -9.15 4.97 -5.85
C PHE A 273 -9.78 4.85 -7.24
N GLN A 274 -10.83 5.64 -7.51
CA GLN A 274 -11.37 5.80 -8.86
C GLN A 274 -10.58 6.87 -9.61
N SER A 275 -10.32 6.61 -10.90
CA SER A 275 -9.60 7.55 -11.76
C SER A 275 -10.47 8.78 -12.06
N LEU A 276 -9.94 9.96 -11.73
CA LEU A 276 -10.56 11.26 -12.04
C LEU A 276 -10.04 11.86 -13.34
N GLY A 277 -8.89 11.37 -13.81
CA GLY A 277 -8.22 11.79 -15.02
C GLY A 277 -6.81 11.23 -15.10
N ALA A 278 -6.40 10.91 -16.32
CA ALA A 278 -5.04 10.53 -16.66
C ALA A 278 -4.52 11.48 -17.75
N SER A 279 -3.23 11.79 -17.71
CA SER A 279 -2.54 12.66 -18.65
C SER A 279 -1.07 12.27 -18.70
N TYR A 280 -0.24 13.13 -19.28
CA TYR A 280 1.20 12.97 -19.35
C TYR A 280 1.89 14.20 -18.75
N ILE A 281 3.04 13.94 -18.11
CA ILE A 281 4.05 14.96 -17.88
C ILE A 281 5.07 14.90 -19.02
N GLU A 282 5.56 16.06 -19.43
CA GLU A 282 6.46 16.21 -20.56
C GLU A 282 7.67 17.05 -20.13
N VAL A 283 8.84 16.68 -20.66
CA VAL A 283 10.06 17.49 -20.51
C VAL A 283 10.17 18.47 -21.68
N ALA A 284 10.59 19.70 -21.38
CA ALA A 284 10.66 20.76 -22.40
C ALA A 284 11.85 20.61 -23.35
N ASN A 285 12.91 19.92 -22.94
CA ASN A 285 14.19 19.85 -23.65
C ASN A 285 14.44 18.47 -24.25
N ALA A 286 15.09 18.43 -25.42
CA ALA A 286 15.39 17.21 -26.16
C ALA A 286 16.41 16.29 -25.46
N ASP A 287 17.20 16.81 -24.51
CA ASP A 287 18.24 16.07 -23.76
C ASP A 287 17.67 15.36 -22.52
N TRP A 288 16.53 14.68 -22.66
CA TRP A 288 15.88 13.96 -21.57
C TRP A 288 16.51 12.61 -21.25
N MET A 289 17.30 12.05 -22.18
CA MET A 289 18.08 10.82 -21.98
C MET A 289 19.38 11.10 -21.22
N THR A 290 19.26 11.72 -20.04
CA THR A 290 20.40 12.07 -19.18
C THR A 290 20.27 11.46 -17.79
N GLU A 291 21.41 11.25 -17.13
CA GLU A 291 21.45 10.88 -15.71
C GLU A 291 21.21 12.07 -14.78
N ASP A 292 21.16 13.30 -15.32
CA ASP A 292 20.85 14.51 -14.58
C ASP A 292 19.34 14.75 -14.45
N PHE A 293 18.95 15.59 -13.50
CA PHE A 293 17.56 16.01 -13.34
C PHE A 293 17.13 16.92 -14.51
N VAL A 294 15.96 16.61 -15.04
CA VAL A 294 15.30 17.36 -16.11
C VAL A 294 13.92 17.77 -15.62
N ASP A 295 13.61 19.05 -15.82
CA ASP A 295 12.32 19.62 -15.47
C ASP A 295 11.20 19.05 -16.35
N PHE A 296 10.09 18.69 -15.71
CA PHE A 296 8.87 18.27 -16.37
C PHE A 296 7.70 19.16 -15.98
N GLN A 297 6.71 19.21 -16.87
CA GLN A 297 5.43 19.84 -16.61
C GLN A 297 4.28 19.04 -17.20
N GLY A 298 3.09 19.16 -16.62
CA GLY A 298 1.87 18.56 -17.14
C GLY A 298 0.64 19.18 -16.51
N SER A 299 -0.53 18.79 -17.02
CA SER A 299 -1.81 19.25 -16.52
C SER A 299 -2.84 18.12 -16.59
N ILE A 300 -3.68 18.02 -15.57
CA ILE A 300 -4.83 17.11 -15.55
C ILE A 300 -6.09 17.93 -15.33
N ASP A 301 -7.05 17.82 -16.26
CA ASP A 301 -8.40 18.29 -16.03
C ASP A 301 -9.19 17.21 -15.27
N PHE A 302 -9.93 17.62 -14.23
CA PHE A 302 -10.75 16.71 -13.46
C PHE A 302 -12.01 17.40 -12.93
N LYS A 303 -13.04 16.59 -12.64
CA LYS A 303 -14.22 17.05 -11.91
C LYS A 303 -14.00 16.80 -10.43
N LYS A 304 -14.34 17.76 -9.58
CA LYS A 304 -14.26 17.61 -8.12
C LYS A 304 -15.07 16.37 -7.70
N PRO A 305 -14.44 15.39 -7.03
CA PRO A 305 -15.12 14.18 -6.56
C PRO A 305 -15.89 14.46 -5.25
N ASP A 306 -16.67 13.47 -4.82
CA ASP A 306 -17.33 13.48 -3.51
C ASP A 306 -16.35 13.23 -2.34
N THR A 307 -15.16 12.69 -2.64
CA THR A 307 -14.11 12.44 -1.65
C THR A 307 -13.29 13.69 -1.36
N GLU A 308 -12.89 13.89 -0.10
CA GLU A 308 -12.08 15.07 0.29
C GLU A 308 -10.58 14.92 -0.03
N LYS A 309 -10.13 13.69 -0.24
CA LYS A 309 -8.71 13.32 -0.39
C LYS A 309 -8.56 12.39 -1.57
N GLY A 310 -7.38 12.38 -2.16
CA GLY A 310 -7.03 11.48 -3.26
C GLY A 310 -5.53 11.29 -3.38
N TYR A 311 -5.09 10.77 -4.52
CA TYR A 311 -3.69 10.52 -4.81
C TYR A 311 -3.33 10.95 -6.24
N LEU A 312 -2.23 11.67 -6.38
CA LEU A 312 -1.56 11.88 -7.67
C LEU A 312 -0.48 10.81 -7.83
N LEU A 313 -0.54 10.04 -8.91
CA LEU A 313 0.42 9.00 -9.26
C LEU A 313 1.27 9.45 -10.44
N LEU A 314 2.56 9.69 -10.21
CA LEU A 314 3.53 9.87 -11.29
C LEU A 314 4.18 8.51 -11.55
N LYS A 315 4.01 7.97 -12.75
CA LYS A 315 4.46 6.63 -13.12
C LYS A 315 5.68 6.76 -14.02
N LYS A 316 6.72 5.96 -13.75
CA LYS A 316 7.83 5.81 -14.68
C LYS A 316 7.30 5.19 -15.98
N ASN A 317 7.70 5.72 -17.12
CA ASN A 317 7.29 5.17 -18.40
C ASN A 317 8.02 3.84 -18.66
N ASN A 318 7.30 2.72 -18.57
CA ASN A 318 7.84 1.37 -18.67
C ASN A 318 7.29 0.65 -19.91
N ALA A 319 7.93 0.85 -21.06
CA ALA A 319 7.49 0.28 -22.33
C ALA A 319 7.47 -1.27 -22.38
N SER A 320 8.20 -1.95 -21.49
CA SER A 320 8.19 -3.43 -21.44
C SER A 320 7.02 -4.01 -20.66
N GLY A 321 6.36 -3.20 -19.81
CA GLY A 321 5.32 -3.64 -18.89
C GLY A 321 5.80 -4.57 -17.76
N LYS A 322 7.11 -4.75 -17.59
CA LYS A 322 7.67 -5.65 -16.57
C LYS A 322 7.77 -4.99 -15.19
N PRO A 323 7.28 -5.61 -14.11
CA PRO A 323 7.11 -4.95 -12.81
C PRO A 323 8.44 -4.61 -12.10
N GLU A 324 9.55 -5.29 -12.41
CA GLU A 324 10.88 -4.94 -11.89
C GLU A 324 11.41 -3.59 -12.42
N LEU A 325 10.87 -3.10 -13.54
CA LEU A 325 11.21 -1.81 -14.12
C LEU A 325 10.25 -0.70 -13.70
N ASP A 326 9.13 -1.04 -13.07
CA ASP A 326 8.14 -0.08 -12.61
C ASP A 326 8.60 0.68 -11.37
N GLN A 327 8.26 1.97 -11.37
CA GLN A 327 8.33 2.83 -10.21
C GLN A 327 7.21 3.86 -10.26
N ILE A 328 6.66 4.16 -9.09
CA ILE A 328 5.54 5.09 -8.93
C ILE A 328 5.85 6.03 -7.77
N LEU A 329 5.77 7.34 -8.03
CA LEU A 329 5.70 8.35 -6.97
C LEU A 329 4.23 8.65 -6.69
N ARG A 330 3.77 8.33 -5.48
CA ARG A 330 2.39 8.56 -5.02
C ARG A 330 2.35 9.73 -4.05
N ILE A 331 1.60 10.77 -4.40
CA ILE A 331 1.48 12.00 -3.60
C ILE A 331 0.03 12.18 -3.13
N PRO A 332 -0.24 12.25 -1.81
CA PRO A 332 -1.58 12.54 -1.31
C PRO A 332 -2.00 13.98 -1.60
N VAL A 333 -3.24 14.16 -2.07
CA VAL A 333 -3.85 15.45 -2.41
C VAL A 333 -5.19 15.65 -1.69
N LYS A 334 -5.69 16.89 -1.69
CA LYS A 334 -7.04 17.24 -1.20
C LYS A 334 -7.81 18.00 -2.29
N PHE A 335 -9.12 17.79 -2.39
CA PHE A 335 -9.96 18.39 -3.43
C PHE A 335 -10.76 19.62 -2.98
#